data_AF-A0A3L6DDK9-F1
#
_entry.id   AF-A0A3L6DDK9-F1
#
_cell.length_a   1.000
_cell.length_b   1.000
_cell.length_c   1.000
_cell.angle_alpha   90.00
_cell.angle_beta   90.00
_cell.angle_gamma   90.00
#
_symmetry.space_group_name_H-M   'P 1'
#
loop_
_entity.id
_entity.type
_entity.pdbx_description
1 polymer ?
#
loop_
_entity_poly.entity_id
_entity_poly.type
_entity_poly.pdbx_seq_one_letter_code
_entity_poly.pdbx_strand_id
1 'polypeptide(L)'
;MTNVMREMFEKMSITVDPEAKLVVSSLNSEQRHAYDVILSSVENNSGSIFFVDGLRGTGETFPYKALLTIVRRSRKITIATAASRVVASIMPGGRTVHSRLKIPFSI
;
A
#
# COMPACT_ATOMS: atom_id res chain seq x y z
N MET A 1 -24.07 9.56 10.27
CA MET A 1 -22.83 9.29 9.50
C MET A 1 -22.81 7.81 9.14
N THR A 2 -22.85 7.47 7.84
CA THR A 2 -22.92 6.08 7.36
C THR A 2 -21.61 5.32 7.61
N ASN A 3 -21.66 3.98 7.68
CA ASN A 3 -20.46 3.15 7.90
C ASN A 3 -19.36 3.41 6.85
N VAL A 4 -19.75 3.71 5.61
CA VAL A 4 -18.83 4.05 4.51
C VAL A 4 -18.01 5.29 4.83
N MET A 5 -18.67 6.37 5.30
CA MET A 5 -17.97 7.61 5.65
C MET A 5 -16.97 7.38 6.79
N ARG A 6 -17.35 6.59 7.80
CA ARG A 6 -16.45 6.22 8.90
C ARG A 6 -15.21 5.49 8.39
N GLU A 7 -15.37 4.54 7.48
CA GLU A 7 -14.25 3.80 6.91
C GLU A 7 -13.35 4.68 6.03
N MET A 8 -13.92 5.64 5.29
CA MET A 8 -13.14 6.59 4.49
C MET A 8 -12.29 7.50 5.40
N PHE A 9 -12.90 8.05 6.46
CA PHE A 9 -12.18 8.86 7.44
C PHE A 9 -11.08 8.07 8.15
N GLU A 10 -11.34 6.81 8.54
CA GLU A 10 -10.31 5.95 9.14
C GLU A 10 -9.11 5.77 8.20
N LYS A 11 -9.36 5.51 6.91
CA LYS A 11 -8.28 5.34 5.91
C LYS A 11 -7.50 6.63 5.66
N MET A 12 -8.15 7.80 5.73
CA MET A 12 -7.51 9.10 5.56
C MET A 12 -6.70 9.54 6.80
N SER A 13 -7.08 9.05 7.99
CA SER A 13 -6.41 9.36 9.26
C SER A 13 -5.17 8.51 9.54
N ILE A 14 -4.84 7.54 8.67
CA ILE A 14 -3.63 6.74 8.80
C ILE A 14 -2.41 7.66 8.68
N THR A 15 -1.60 7.72 9.73
CA THR A 15 -0.40 8.55 9.76
C THR A 15 0.60 8.08 8.70
N VAL A 16 1.21 9.06 8.04
CA VAL A 16 2.23 8.80 7.03
C VAL A 16 3.57 8.65 7.75
N ASP A 17 4.23 7.53 7.53
CA ASP A 17 5.57 7.27 8.06
C ASP A 17 6.58 8.27 7.46
N PRO A 18 7.25 9.11 8.26
CA PRO A 18 8.22 10.08 7.77
C PRO A 18 9.44 9.43 7.10
N GLU A 19 9.79 8.18 7.45
CA GLU A 19 10.95 7.47 6.87
C GLU A 19 10.71 7.03 5.42
N ALA A 20 9.45 7.02 4.97
CA ALA A 20 9.11 6.59 3.61
C ALA A 20 9.72 7.46 2.50
N LYS A 21 10.14 8.70 2.79
CA LYS A 21 10.92 9.51 1.82
C LYS A 21 12.31 8.92 1.56
N LEU A 22 12.95 8.35 2.57
CA LEU A 22 14.27 7.70 2.44
C LEU A 22 14.17 6.41 1.61
N VAL A 23 12.99 5.77 1.63
CA VAL A 23 12.72 4.52 0.92
C VAL A 23 12.72 4.70 -0.61
N VAL A 24 12.24 5.83 -1.13
CA VAL A 24 12.24 6.08 -2.60
C VAL A 24 13.65 6.23 -3.14
N SER A 25 14.54 6.89 -2.39
CA SER A 25 15.95 7.06 -2.78
C SER A 25 16.76 5.77 -2.72
N SER A 26 16.29 4.75 -2.00
CA SER A 26 16.98 3.46 -1.86
C SER A 26 16.47 2.38 -2.80
N LEU A 27 15.55 2.69 -3.72
CA LEU A 27 15.01 1.71 -4.67
C LEU A 27 16.08 1.37 -5.72
N ASN A 28 16.21 0.07 -6.03
CA ASN A 28 16.97 -0.34 -7.22
C ASN A 28 16.22 0.05 -8.51
N SER A 29 16.86 -0.13 -9.67
CA SER A 29 16.30 0.29 -10.97
C SER A 29 14.95 -0.37 -11.28
N GLU A 30 14.79 -1.66 -11.00
CA GLU A 30 13.55 -2.41 -11.28
C GLU A 30 12.41 -1.98 -10.35
N GLN A 31 12.70 -1.86 -9.05
CA GLN A 31 11.75 -1.36 -8.05
C GLN A 31 11.33 0.08 -8.34
N ARG A 32 12.28 0.92 -8.78
CA ARG A 32 12.02 2.30 -9.16
C ARG A 32 11.12 2.36 -10.39
N HIS A 33 11.38 1.52 -11.39
CA HIS A 33 10.53 1.44 -12.58
C HIS A 33 9.10 1.05 -12.21
N ALA A 34 8.91 -0.01 -11.41
CA ALA A 34 7.58 -0.41 -10.95
C ALA A 34 6.88 0.70 -10.14
N TYR A 35 7.62 1.36 -9.24
CA TYR A 35 7.12 2.49 -8.46
C TYR A 35 6.62 3.63 -9.37
N ASP A 36 7.41 4.06 -10.36
CA ASP A 36 7.07 5.17 -11.25
C ASP A 36 5.86 4.83 -12.13
N VAL A 37 5.78 3.60 -12.66
CA VAL A 37 4.64 3.13 -13.47
C VAL A 37 3.35 3.14 -12.66
N ILE A 38 3.38 2.59 -11.43
CA ILE A 38 2.20 2.54 -10.57
C ILE A 38 1.79 3.95 -10.14
N LEU A 39 2.75 4.79 -9.75
CA LEU A 39 2.46 6.16 -9.32
C LEU A 39 1.82 6.98 -10.46
N SER A 40 2.36 6.88 -11.67
CA SER A 40 1.81 7.53 -12.87
C SER A 40 0.36 7.08 -13.14
N SER A 41 0.06 5.79 -13.00
CA SER A 41 -1.31 5.28 -13.13
C SER A 41 -2.26 5.89 -12.09
N VAL A 42 -1.80 6.01 -10.84
CA VAL A 42 -2.58 6.63 -9.75
C VAL A 42 -2.79 8.13 -10.00
N GLU A 43 -1.78 8.85 -10.48
CA GLU A 43 -1.86 10.28 -10.78
C GLU A 43 -2.81 10.57 -11.94
N ASN A 44 -2.77 9.74 -12.98
CA ASN A 44 -3.62 9.86 -14.18
C ASN A 44 -5.02 9.24 -14.01
N ASN A 45 -5.33 8.63 -12.86
CA ASN A 45 -6.58 7.91 -12.61
C ASN A 45 -6.91 6.86 -13.69
N SER A 46 -5.90 6.17 -14.21
CA SER A 46 -6.07 5.25 -15.35
C SER A 46 -6.83 3.97 -15.03
N GLY A 47 -7.00 3.63 -13.75
CA GLY A 47 -7.73 2.44 -13.31
C GLY A 47 -7.02 1.12 -13.62
N SER A 48 -5.71 1.03 -13.40
CA SER A 48 -4.90 -0.14 -13.76
C SER A 48 -4.74 -1.15 -12.62
N ILE A 49 -4.48 -2.41 -12.98
CA ILE A 49 -4.08 -3.50 -12.07
C ILE A 49 -2.66 -3.92 -12.42
N PHE A 50 -1.81 -4.07 -11.40
CA PHE A 50 -0.41 -4.44 -11.56
C PHE A 50 -0.09 -5.69 -10.75
N PHE A 51 0.73 -6.56 -11.32
CA PHE A 51 1.40 -7.65 -10.61
C PHE A 51 2.89 -7.29 -10.54
N VAL A 52 3.43 -7.27 -9.33
CA VAL A 52 4.85 -7.00 -9.10
C VAL A 52 5.41 -8.22 -8.39
N ASP A 53 6.31 -8.93 -9.06
CA ASP A 53 7.03 -10.07 -8.52
C ASP A 53 8.45 -9.64 -8.18
N GLY A 54 8.98 -10.10 -7.05
CA GLY A 54 10.33 -9.83 -6.63
C GLY A 54 11.05 -11.12 -6.25
N LEU A 55 12.31 -11.27 -6.65
CA LEU A 55 13.11 -12.38 -6.17
C LEU A 55 13.25 -12.30 -4.64
N ARG A 56 12.94 -13.42 -3.97
CA ARG A 56 12.99 -13.59 -2.52
C ARG A 56 14.40 -13.33 -1.99
N GLY A 57 14.66 -12.11 -1.53
CA GLY A 57 15.95 -11.69 -0.99
C GLY A 57 15.95 -10.21 -0.65
N THR A 58 15.64 -9.88 0.60
CA THR A 58 15.93 -8.60 1.29
C THR A 58 15.35 -7.28 0.75
N GLY A 59 14.64 -7.22 -0.38
CA GLY A 59 14.13 -5.95 -0.95
C GLY A 59 12.62 -5.83 -1.20
N GLU A 60 11.84 -6.91 -1.13
CA GLU A 60 10.47 -6.96 -1.68
C GLU A 60 9.43 -6.05 -1.00
N THR A 61 9.55 -5.77 0.30
CA THR A 61 8.51 -5.01 1.03
C THR A 61 8.61 -3.49 0.83
N PHE A 62 9.73 -3.01 0.29
CA PHE A 62 10.10 -1.59 0.25
C PHE A 62 9.25 -0.71 -0.71
N PRO A 63 8.96 -1.09 -1.97
CA PRO A 63 8.23 -0.20 -2.88
C PRO A 63 6.77 0.06 -2.45
N TYR A 64 6.12 -0.91 -1.79
CA TYR A 64 4.73 -0.77 -1.34
C TYR A 64 4.58 0.28 -0.23
N LYS A 65 5.54 0.37 0.70
CA LYS A 65 5.53 1.41 1.75
C LYS A 65 5.66 2.80 1.15
N ALA A 66 6.55 2.96 0.17
CA ALA A 66 6.74 4.22 -0.53
C ALA A 66 5.46 4.63 -1.29
N LEU A 67 4.85 3.71 -2.05
CA LEU A 67 3.60 3.95 -2.76
C LEU A 67 2.45 4.33 -1.82
N LEU A 68 2.24 3.58 -0.74
CA LEU A 68 1.19 3.87 0.24
C LEU A 68 1.38 5.26 0.86
N THR A 69 2.63 5.63 1.13
CA THR A 69 2.98 6.93 1.71
C THR A 69 2.71 8.06 0.74
N ILE A 70 3.26 8.00 -0.48
CA ILE A 70 3.15 9.11 -1.43
C ILE A 70 1.69 9.36 -1.81
N VAL A 71 0.91 8.30 -2.03
CA VAL A 71 -0.51 8.41 -2.40
C VAL A 71 -1.33 9.00 -1.22
N ARG A 72 -1.01 8.63 0.02
CA ARG A 72 -1.64 9.24 1.21
C ARG A 72 -1.26 10.71 1.39
N ARG A 73 -0.01 11.08 1.13
CA ARG A 73 0.42 12.50 1.16
C ARG A 73 -0.36 13.33 0.15
N SER A 74 -0.71 12.74 -1.00
CA SER A 74 -1.60 13.34 -1.99
C SER A 74 -3.08 13.30 -1.61
N ARG A 75 -3.42 13.03 -0.34
CA ARG A 75 -4.77 12.98 0.23
C ARG A 75 -5.71 11.96 -0.45
N LYS A 76 -5.15 10.97 -1.15
CA LYS A 76 -5.91 9.87 -1.76
C LYS A 76 -6.08 8.72 -0.76
N ILE A 77 -7.19 7.99 -0.90
CA ILE A 77 -7.49 6.82 -0.05
C ILE A 77 -6.70 5.63 -0.56
N THR A 78 -5.93 4.98 0.32
CA THR A 78 -5.23 3.73 0.01
C THR A 78 -5.67 2.59 0.92
N ILE A 79 -5.73 1.38 0.36
CA ILE A 79 -6.08 0.15 1.08
C ILE A 79 -4.90 -0.81 0.98
N ALA A 80 -4.18 -0.97 2.09
CA ALA A 80 -3.12 -1.96 2.21
C ALA A 80 -3.69 -3.27 2.77
N THR A 81 -3.48 -4.38 2.06
CA THR A 81 -3.87 -5.70 2.53
C THR A 81 -2.80 -6.75 2.26
N ALA A 82 -2.73 -7.76 3.13
CA ALA A 82 -1.78 -8.87 2.99
C ALA A 82 -2.41 -10.19 3.45
N ALA A 83 -1.96 -11.32 2.92
CA ALA A 83 -2.41 -12.63 3.39
C ALA A 83 -1.90 -12.94 4.82
N SER A 84 -0.64 -12.56 5.10
CA SER A 84 0.00 -12.78 6.40
C SER A 84 -0.19 -11.60 7.35
N ARG A 85 -0.44 -11.90 8.63
CA ARG A 85 -0.49 -10.90 9.71
C ARG A 85 0.84 -10.15 9.87
N VAL A 86 1.97 -10.83 9.68
CA VAL A 86 3.31 -10.23 9.78
C VAL A 86 3.49 -9.18 8.69
N VAL A 87 3.14 -9.51 7.45
CA VAL A 87 3.22 -8.57 6.32
C VAL A 87 2.26 -7.40 6.53
N ALA A 88 1.03 -7.67 6.98
CA ALA A 88 0.06 -6.62 7.29
C ALA A 88 0.58 -5.64 8.36
N SER A 89 1.26 -6.14 9.41
CA SER A 89 1.81 -5.28 10.48
C SER A 89 2.96 -4.38 10.02
N ILE A 90 3.68 -4.77 8.96
CA ILE A 90 4.80 -4.00 8.42
C ILE A 90 4.30 -2.85 7.53
N MET A 91 3.13 -2.98 6.91
CA MET A 91 2.57 -1.96 6.03
C MET A 91 1.82 -0.89 6.83
N PRO A 92 2.01 0.41 6.56
CA PRO A 92 1.26 1.45 7.25
C PRO A 92 -0.25 1.31 6.99
N GLY A 93 -1.03 1.09 8.05
CA GLY A 93 -2.47 0.79 7.97
C GLY A 93 -2.81 -0.53 7.28
N GLY A 94 -1.86 -1.46 7.22
CA GLY A 94 -2.07 -2.80 6.67
C GLY A 94 -3.01 -3.63 7.53
N ARG A 95 -3.87 -4.39 6.87
CA ARG A 95 -4.76 -5.39 7.51
C ARG A 95 -4.73 -6.69 6.72
N THR A 96 -4.97 -7.81 7.40
CA THR A 96 -5.07 -9.08 6.68
C THR A 96 -6.25 -9.06 5.70
N VAL A 97 -6.16 -9.80 4.60
CA VAL A 97 -7.26 -9.92 3.61
C VAL A 97 -8.57 -10.30 4.32
N HIS A 98 -8.51 -11.27 5.23
CA HIS A 98 -9.67 -11.70 6.03
C HIS A 98 -10.30 -10.57 6.84
N SER A 99 -9.52 -9.81 7.60
CA SER A 99 -10.05 -8.71 8.41
C SER A 99 -10.51 -7.52 7.56
N ARG A 100 -9.93 -7.34 6.37
CA ARG A 100 -10.21 -6.21 5.48
C ARG A 100 -11.44 -6.43 4.62
N LEU A 101 -11.55 -7.61 4.04
CA LEU A 101 -12.62 -7.99 3.12
C LEU A 101 -13.74 -8.77 3.80
N LYS A 102 -13.62 -9.02 5.12
CA LYS A 102 -14.58 -9.80 5.91
C LYS A 102 -14.85 -11.18 5.30
N ILE A 103 -13.81 -11.79 4.71
CA ILE A 103 -13.92 -13.14 4.14
C ILE A 103 -14.05 -14.13 5.31
N PRO A 104 -15.12 -14.94 5.35
CA PRO A 104 -15.29 -15.95 6.37
C PRO A 104 -14.09 -16.91 6.36
N PHE A 105 -13.56 -17.24 7.52
CA PHE A 105 -12.73 -18.43 7.65
C PHE A 105 -13.65 -19.64 7.63
N SER A 106 -13.74 -20.32 6.49
CA SER A 106 -14.18 -21.72 6.48
C SER A 106 -12.96 -22.57 6.83
N ILE A 107 -12.94 -23.11 8.04
CA ILE A 107 -12.09 -24.23 8.42
C ILE A 107 -12.91 -25.50 8.23
#